data_AF-A0A327NDX6-F1
#
_entry.id   AF-A0A327NDX6-F1
#
_cell.length_a   1.000
_cell.length_b   1.000
_cell.length_c   1.000
_cell.angle_alpha   90.00
_cell.angle_beta   90.00
_cell.angle_gamma   90.00
#
_symmetry.space_group_name_H-M   'P 1'
#
loop_
_entity.id
_entity.type
_entity.pdbx_description
1 polymer ?
#
loop_
_entity_poly.entity_id
_entity_poly.type
_entity_poly.pdbx_seq_one_letter_code
_entity_poly.pdbx_strand_id
1 'polypeptide(L)'
;MIIYRLRNYFDIDESIIDRLKQYDDRFAKIFSCISNWQLRFNKKAYFINGVAPINEFLPNEFVSYSIAPLLNHINEYNNQNVSHLVELILNPESEATNNADRNSISSIIYLQRHDLRLTFGGDAPARLWLDAFDLIKGRSRYKVDSQFVKVSHHGSKNSSDIIIWDHITKGQQSLIAAISAGSKYDHPDSETIDNICQACINKGLNYSFISTNLCNPCLANLGNNHIDYDLSLKKLNKITSILLKSSRSKHYANYVNSQNDFGKGLFAFKIDFNLDDFNATTSLLWNVNVRPNSSCKFDKHFVKPVKDCYNRVIL
;
A
#
# COMPACT_ATOMS: atom_id res chain seq x y z
N MET A 1 -23.23 2.83 -31.25
CA MET A 1 -22.33 3.64 -30.37
C MET A 1 -21.65 2.81 -29.27
N ILE A 2 -22.38 1.92 -28.56
CA ILE A 2 -21.85 1.10 -27.45
C ILE A 2 -20.77 0.10 -27.91
N ILE A 3 -21.08 -0.65 -28.97
CA ILE A 3 -20.21 -1.63 -29.64
C ILE A 3 -18.89 -1.01 -30.12
N TYR A 4 -18.97 0.22 -30.63
CA TYR A 4 -17.83 0.99 -31.11
C TYR A 4 -16.86 1.36 -29.99
N ARG A 5 -17.36 1.61 -28.76
CA ARG A 5 -16.51 1.89 -27.60
C ARG A 5 -15.85 0.62 -27.06
N LEU A 6 -16.58 -0.49 -26.99
CA LEU A 6 -15.99 -1.77 -26.59
C LEU A 6 -14.87 -2.21 -27.55
N ARG A 7 -15.08 -2.04 -28.86
CA ARG A 7 -14.03 -2.21 -29.88
C ARG A 7 -12.81 -1.32 -29.63
N ASN A 8 -13.01 -0.02 -29.45
CA ASN A 8 -11.90 0.92 -29.36
C ASN A 8 -11.12 0.85 -28.04
N TYR A 9 -11.72 0.38 -26.94
CA TYR A 9 -11.08 0.40 -25.63
C TYR A 9 -10.54 -0.94 -25.16
N PHE A 10 -11.14 -2.05 -25.61
CA PHE A 10 -10.84 -3.38 -25.06
C PHE A 10 -10.43 -4.40 -26.13
N ASP A 11 -10.27 -3.97 -27.39
CA ASP A 11 -9.89 -4.82 -28.53
C ASP A 11 -10.75 -6.11 -28.63
N ILE A 12 -12.06 -5.94 -28.42
CA ILE A 12 -13.02 -7.05 -28.37
C ILE A 12 -13.48 -7.42 -29.79
N ASP A 13 -13.37 -8.70 -30.13
CA ASP A 13 -13.82 -9.31 -31.39
C ASP A 13 -15.34 -9.13 -31.63
N GLU A 14 -15.76 -8.96 -32.90
CA GLU A 14 -17.18 -8.85 -33.31
C GLU A 14 -18.03 -10.02 -32.80
N SER A 15 -17.48 -11.23 -32.81
CA SER A 15 -18.15 -12.44 -32.34
C SER A 15 -18.51 -12.38 -30.85
N ILE A 16 -17.69 -11.72 -30.03
CA ILE A 16 -17.97 -11.51 -28.60
C ILE A 16 -19.10 -10.50 -28.46
N ILE A 17 -19.10 -9.45 -29.27
CA ILE A 17 -20.13 -8.42 -29.23
C ILE A 17 -21.50 -9.01 -29.59
N ASP A 18 -21.57 -9.88 -30.59
CA ASP A 18 -22.81 -10.54 -30.99
C ASP A 18 -23.33 -11.51 -29.94
N ARG A 19 -22.45 -12.21 -29.21
CA ARG A 19 -22.85 -13.00 -28.03
C ARG A 19 -23.35 -12.11 -26.90
N LEU A 20 -22.74 -10.97 -26.67
CA LEU A 20 -23.13 -10.03 -25.60
C LEU A 20 -24.51 -9.39 -25.83
N LYS A 21 -24.91 -9.16 -27.09
CA LYS A 21 -26.26 -8.68 -27.44
C LYS A 21 -27.38 -9.62 -27.00
N GLN A 22 -27.09 -10.91 -26.82
CA GLN A 22 -28.08 -11.91 -26.38
C GLN A 22 -28.43 -11.79 -24.88
N TYR A 23 -27.70 -10.95 -24.14
CA TYR A 23 -27.85 -10.78 -22.69
C TYR A 23 -28.38 -9.37 -22.31
N ASP A 24 -29.31 -8.84 -23.09
CA ASP A 24 -29.76 -7.43 -23.17
C ASP A 24 -29.79 -6.66 -21.82
N ASP A 25 -30.47 -7.18 -20.79
CA ASP A 25 -30.57 -6.52 -19.49
C ASP A 25 -29.26 -6.49 -18.69
N ARG A 26 -28.43 -7.54 -18.81
CA ARG A 26 -27.12 -7.61 -18.17
C ARG A 26 -26.13 -6.71 -18.90
N PHE A 27 -26.18 -6.70 -20.23
CA PHE A 27 -25.35 -5.86 -21.08
C PHE A 27 -25.56 -4.36 -20.79
N ALA A 28 -26.81 -3.93 -20.63
CA ALA A 28 -27.14 -2.55 -20.25
C ALA A 28 -26.60 -2.15 -18.86
N LYS A 29 -26.67 -3.06 -17.87
CA LYS A 29 -26.09 -2.83 -16.53
C LYS A 29 -24.57 -2.72 -16.55
N ILE A 30 -23.90 -3.61 -17.27
CA ILE A 30 -22.44 -3.60 -17.42
C ILE A 30 -21.99 -2.31 -18.11
N PHE A 31 -22.69 -1.92 -19.17
CA PHE A 31 -22.40 -0.69 -19.89
C PHE A 31 -22.65 0.55 -19.03
N SER A 32 -23.71 0.56 -18.22
CA SER A 32 -23.96 1.61 -17.22
C SER A 32 -22.81 1.70 -16.21
N CYS A 33 -22.29 0.56 -15.73
CA CYS A 33 -21.12 0.54 -14.85
C CYS A 33 -19.86 1.10 -15.54
N ILE A 34 -19.53 0.63 -16.75
CA ILE A 34 -18.37 1.09 -17.54
C ILE A 34 -18.50 2.59 -17.87
N SER A 35 -19.68 3.04 -18.29
CA SER A 35 -19.93 4.43 -18.68
C SER A 35 -19.93 5.40 -17.49
N ASN A 36 -20.54 5.00 -16.36
CA ASN A 36 -20.50 5.78 -15.13
C ASN A 36 -19.08 5.87 -14.58
N TRP A 37 -18.29 4.81 -14.72
CA TRP A 37 -16.88 4.80 -14.36
C TRP A 37 -16.09 5.78 -15.23
N GLN A 38 -16.19 5.68 -16.56
CA GLN A 38 -15.55 6.62 -17.48
C GLN A 38 -15.93 8.07 -17.22
N LEU A 39 -17.21 8.36 -16.93
CA LEU A 39 -17.69 9.71 -16.62
C LEU A 39 -17.14 10.25 -15.29
N ARG A 40 -16.99 9.40 -14.27
CA ARG A 40 -16.44 9.79 -12.96
C ARG A 40 -14.93 10.05 -13.03
N PHE A 41 -14.19 9.26 -13.81
CA PHE A 41 -12.75 9.44 -13.96
C PHE A 41 -12.37 10.50 -15.01
N ASN A 42 -13.12 10.70 -16.09
CA ASN A 42 -12.79 11.73 -17.09
C ASN A 42 -13.04 13.18 -16.64
N LYS A 43 -13.88 13.42 -15.61
CA LYS A 43 -14.28 14.80 -15.29
C LYS A 43 -13.44 15.46 -14.20
N LYS A 44 -12.73 14.70 -13.34
CA LYS A 44 -11.86 15.20 -12.26
C LYS A 44 -10.84 14.16 -11.76
N ALA A 45 -10.35 13.21 -12.56
CA ALA A 45 -9.30 12.32 -12.05
C ALA A 45 -7.98 13.09 -11.92
N TYR A 46 -7.65 13.44 -10.67
CA TYR A 46 -6.44 14.10 -10.20
C TYR A 46 -5.12 13.37 -10.56
N PHE A 47 -5.14 12.35 -11.43
CA PHE A 47 -4.06 11.39 -11.62
C PHE A 47 -3.81 11.04 -13.11
N ILE A 48 -4.43 11.75 -14.05
CA ILE A 48 -4.26 11.48 -15.48
C ILE A 48 -2.89 12.01 -15.94
N ASN A 49 -1.94 11.09 -16.08
CA ASN A 49 -0.61 11.28 -16.72
C ASN A 49 0.41 12.14 -15.96
N GLY A 50 0.40 12.12 -14.63
CA GLY A 50 1.43 12.88 -13.93
C GLY A 50 1.40 12.81 -12.43
N VAL A 51 2.55 13.16 -11.87
CA VAL A 51 2.68 13.52 -10.47
C VAL A 51 1.78 14.71 -10.17
N ALA A 52 0.84 14.54 -9.24
CA ALA A 52 -0.16 15.53 -8.92
C ALA A 52 0.12 16.16 -7.54
N PRO A 53 0.21 17.49 -7.43
CA PRO A 53 0.31 18.13 -6.13
C PRO A 53 -0.96 17.84 -5.33
N ILE A 54 -0.80 17.50 -4.05
CA ILE A 54 -1.93 17.27 -3.12
C ILE A 54 -1.94 18.32 -2.00
N ASN A 55 -1.23 19.44 -2.22
CA ASN A 55 -1.12 20.57 -1.30
C ASN A 55 -2.47 21.18 -0.91
N GLU A 56 -3.52 21.05 -1.74
CA GLU A 56 -4.85 21.59 -1.42
C GLU A 56 -5.47 20.97 -0.15
N PHE A 57 -4.96 19.81 0.28
CA PHE A 57 -5.41 19.12 1.48
C PHE A 57 -4.50 19.33 2.70
N LEU A 58 -3.40 20.06 2.53
CA LEU A 58 -2.37 20.24 3.57
C LEU A 58 -2.10 21.72 3.83
N PRO A 59 -1.55 22.05 5.02
CA PRO A 59 -1.04 23.39 5.26
C PRO A 59 0.03 23.82 4.24
N ASN A 60 0.13 25.12 3.96
CA ASN A 60 1.03 25.69 2.93
C ASN A 60 2.54 25.39 3.12
N GLU A 61 2.93 24.94 4.31
CA GLU A 61 4.31 24.55 4.63
C GLU A 61 4.71 23.16 4.06
N PHE A 62 3.74 22.40 3.56
CA PHE A 62 4.01 21.09 2.97
C PHE A 62 4.15 21.19 1.46
N VAL A 63 5.12 20.46 0.94
CA VAL A 63 5.17 20.07 -0.48
C VAL A 63 4.72 18.63 -0.54
N SER A 64 3.66 18.33 -1.27
CA SER A 64 3.14 16.98 -1.34
C SER A 64 2.69 16.64 -2.75
N TYR A 65 2.94 15.41 -3.15
CA TYR A 65 2.43 14.92 -4.41
C TYR A 65 2.23 13.43 -4.42
N SER A 66 1.22 13.01 -5.17
CA SER A 66 1.01 11.63 -5.54
C SER A 66 1.86 11.33 -6.77
N ILE A 67 2.72 10.31 -6.65
CA ILE A 67 3.58 9.81 -7.72
C ILE A 67 2.84 8.73 -8.53
N ALA A 68 2.02 7.92 -7.84
CA ALA A 68 1.17 6.87 -8.40
C ALA A 68 -0.21 6.90 -7.70
N PRO A 69 -1.27 6.28 -8.27
CA PRO A 69 -1.27 5.37 -9.42
C PRO A 69 -1.03 6.07 -10.77
N LEU A 70 -0.51 5.32 -11.74
CA LEU A 70 -0.27 5.79 -13.11
C LEU A 70 -1.42 5.38 -14.04
N LEU A 71 -1.73 6.21 -15.04
CA LEU A 71 -2.87 5.96 -15.94
C LEU A 71 -2.75 4.63 -16.70
N ASN A 72 -1.56 4.27 -17.18
CA ASN A 72 -1.32 3.00 -17.85
C ASN A 72 -1.62 1.81 -16.92
N HIS A 73 -1.18 1.85 -15.67
CA HIS A 73 -1.48 0.80 -14.68
C HIS A 73 -2.97 0.73 -14.32
N ILE A 74 -3.63 1.89 -14.19
CA ILE A 74 -5.09 1.94 -14.01
C ILE A 74 -5.78 1.29 -15.20
N ASN A 75 -5.38 1.62 -16.43
CA ASN A 75 -5.97 1.05 -17.64
C ASN A 75 -5.71 -0.45 -17.73
N GLU A 76 -4.48 -0.93 -17.46
CA GLU A 76 -4.14 -2.35 -17.40
C GLU A 76 -5.04 -3.10 -16.40
N TYR A 77 -5.14 -2.60 -15.16
CA TYR A 77 -6.01 -3.17 -14.12
C TYR A 77 -7.48 -3.24 -14.55
N ASN A 78 -8.00 -2.17 -15.15
CA ASN A 78 -9.38 -2.14 -15.59
C ASN A 78 -9.65 -3.06 -16.78
N ASN A 79 -8.72 -3.11 -17.74
CA ASN A 79 -8.81 -4.02 -18.87
C ASN A 79 -8.86 -5.48 -18.38
N GLN A 80 -8.02 -5.84 -17.41
CA GLN A 80 -8.05 -7.17 -16.79
C GLN A 80 -9.40 -7.47 -16.11
N ASN A 81 -9.96 -6.52 -15.36
CA ASN A 81 -11.28 -6.69 -14.74
C ASN A 81 -12.41 -6.81 -15.76
N VAL A 82 -12.39 -6.01 -16.83
CA VAL A 82 -13.40 -6.06 -17.89
C VAL A 82 -13.29 -7.38 -18.65
N SER A 83 -12.08 -7.82 -19.01
CA SER A 83 -11.87 -9.12 -19.65
C SER A 83 -12.38 -10.27 -18.79
N HIS A 84 -12.08 -10.25 -17.48
CA HIS A 84 -12.60 -11.25 -16.55
C HIS A 84 -14.13 -11.23 -16.46
N LEU A 85 -14.76 -10.05 -16.40
CA LEU A 85 -16.21 -9.93 -16.41
C LEU A 85 -16.82 -10.45 -17.72
N VAL A 86 -16.22 -10.13 -18.87
CA VAL A 86 -16.64 -10.64 -20.19
C VAL A 86 -16.54 -12.17 -20.21
N GLU A 87 -15.47 -12.74 -19.71
CA GLU A 87 -15.29 -14.20 -19.62
C GLU A 87 -16.39 -14.86 -18.78
N LEU A 88 -16.69 -14.33 -17.59
CA LEU A 88 -17.78 -14.81 -16.75
C LEU A 88 -19.16 -14.69 -17.42
N ILE A 89 -19.37 -13.70 -18.29
CA ILE A 89 -20.64 -13.56 -19.02
C ILE A 89 -20.74 -14.59 -20.13
N LEU A 90 -19.67 -14.74 -20.91
CA LEU A 90 -19.63 -15.67 -22.04
C LEU A 90 -19.65 -17.13 -21.56
N ASN A 91 -19.04 -17.40 -20.41
CA ASN A 91 -18.91 -18.71 -19.80
C ASN A 91 -19.23 -18.61 -18.29
N PRO A 92 -20.52 -18.57 -17.90
CA PRO A 92 -20.95 -18.43 -16.51
C PRO A 92 -20.44 -19.52 -15.57
N GLU A 93 -20.19 -20.72 -16.09
CA GLU A 93 -19.63 -21.85 -15.37
C GLU A 93 -18.08 -21.82 -15.30
N SER A 94 -17.43 -20.80 -15.90
CA SER A 94 -15.97 -20.73 -15.85
C SER A 94 -15.50 -20.41 -14.43
N GLU A 95 -14.48 -21.13 -13.98
CA GLU A 95 -13.74 -20.82 -12.75
C GLU A 95 -12.70 -19.72 -12.99
N ALA A 96 -12.95 -18.81 -13.93
CA ALA A 96 -12.02 -17.75 -14.29
C ALA A 96 -11.56 -17.02 -13.03
N THR A 97 -10.25 -16.99 -12.80
CA THR A 97 -9.69 -16.21 -11.70
C THR A 97 -9.51 -14.78 -12.15
N ASN A 98 -9.98 -13.83 -11.35
CA ASN A 98 -9.68 -12.43 -11.61
C ASN A 98 -8.18 -12.19 -11.40
N ASN A 99 -7.43 -12.15 -12.50
CA ASN A 99 -6.00 -11.89 -12.50
C ASN A 99 -5.66 -10.40 -12.37
N ALA A 100 -6.67 -9.53 -12.18
CA ALA A 100 -6.43 -8.11 -12.02
C ALA A 100 -5.71 -7.81 -10.71
N ASP A 101 -4.45 -7.40 -10.82
CA ASP A 101 -3.63 -7.07 -9.66
C ASP A 101 -4.03 -5.71 -9.08
N ARG A 102 -4.76 -5.73 -7.96
CA ARG A 102 -5.19 -4.53 -7.24
C ARG A 102 -4.01 -3.67 -6.77
N ASN A 103 -2.84 -4.27 -6.59
CA ASN A 103 -1.67 -3.56 -6.11
C ASN A 103 -1.11 -2.60 -7.16
N SER A 104 -1.33 -2.86 -8.45
CA SER A 104 -0.91 -2.01 -9.57
C SER A 104 -1.54 -0.61 -9.57
N ILE A 105 -2.65 -0.42 -8.85
CA ILE A 105 -3.31 0.89 -8.70
C ILE A 105 -3.06 1.52 -7.32
N SER A 106 -2.07 1.03 -6.58
CA SER A 106 -1.69 1.59 -5.28
C SER A 106 -1.18 3.02 -5.41
N SER A 107 -1.50 3.83 -4.42
CA SER A 107 -0.96 5.18 -4.32
C SER A 107 0.46 5.16 -3.78
N ILE A 108 1.34 5.90 -4.46
CA ILE A 108 2.64 6.28 -3.92
C ILE A 108 2.57 7.77 -3.62
N ILE A 109 2.80 8.14 -2.36
CA ILE A 109 2.68 9.53 -1.89
C ILE A 109 4.01 10.00 -1.35
N TYR A 110 4.43 11.17 -1.80
CA TYR A 110 5.56 11.90 -1.26
C TYR A 110 5.07 13.11 -0.47
N LEU A 111 5.70 13.34 0.68
CA LEU A 111 5.43 14.47 1.55
C LEU A 111 6.75 15.07 2.03
N GLN A 112 6.89 16.38 1.89
CA GLN A 112 8.01 17.13 2.41
C GLN A 112 7.52 18.31 3.25
N ARG A 113 8.20 18.54 4.38
CA ARG A 113 8.05 19.75 5.20
C ARG A 113 9.44 20.17 5.67
N HIS A 114 9.90 21.36 5.27
CA HIS A 114 11.29 21.77 5.45
C HIS A 114 12.25 20.69 4.90
N ASP A 115 13.13 20.17 5.75
CA ASP A 115 14.08 19.12 5.42
C ASP A 115 13.51 17.71 5.59
N LEU A 116 12.36 17.55 6.25
CA LEU A 116 11.72 16.26 6.45
C LEU A 116 11.10 15.74 5.16
N ARG A 117 11.51 14.55 4.72
CA ARG A 117 11.02 13.90 3.50
C ARG A 117 10.49 12.51 3.80
N LEU A 118 9.20 12.31 3.55
CA LEU A 118 8.45 11.10 3.85
C LEU A 118 7.87 10.52 2.57
N THR A 119 7.95 9.20 2.44
CA THR A 119 7.34 8.48 1.32
C THR A 119 6.48 7.33 1.82
N PHE A 120 5.30 7.19 1.22
CA PHE A 120 4.35 6.12 1.54
C PHE A 120 4.08 5.32 0.27
N GLY A 121 4.58 4.08 0.24
CA GLY A 121 4.52 3.23 -0.95
C GLY A 121 3.21 2.43 -1.13
N GLY A 122 2.27 2.51 -0.18
CA GLY A 122 1.04 1.71 -0.23
C GLY A 122 1.34 0.21 -0.39
N ASP A 123 0.62 -0.44 -1.31
CA ASP A 123 0.92 -1.81 -1.73
C ASP A 123 1.54 -1.84 -3.14
N ALA A 124 2.20 -0.75 -3.56
CA ALA A 124 2.70 -0.61 -4.93
C ALA A 124 3.76 -1.67 -5.28
N PRO A 125 3.60 -2.41 -6.41
CA PRO A 125 4.61 -3.35 -6.87
C PRO A 125 5.82 -2.62 -7.43
N ALA A 126 6.95 -3.33 -7.56
CA ALA A 126 8.22 -2.75 -8.02
C ALA A 126 8.08 -2.12 -9.42
N ARG A 127 7.32 -2.76 -10.32
CA ARG A 127 7.05 -2.20 -11.67
C ARG A 127 6.39 -0.82 -11.61
N LEU A 128 5.43 -0.61 -10.70
CA LEU A 128 4.75 0.69 -10.56
C LEU A 128 5.73 1.77 -10.07
N TRP A 129 6.63 1.43 -9.15
CA TRP A 129 7.69 2.32 -8.67
C TRP A 129 8.65 2.75 -9.78
N LEU A 130 9.15 1.78 -10.55
CA LEU A 130 10.10 2.04 -11.63
C LEU A 130 9.49 2.91 -12.73
N ASP A 131 8.27 2.59 -13.17
CA ASP A 131 7.52 3.41 -14.14
C ASP A 131 7.26 4.83 -13.60
N ALA A 132 7.00 4.95 -12.30
CA ALA A 132 6.85 6.22 -11.62
C ALA A 132 8.15 7.04 -11.61
N PHE A 133 9.30 6.41 -11.37
CA PHE A 133 10.60 7.06 -11.42
C PHE A 133 10.95 7.54 -12.82
N ASP A 134 10.66 6.74 -13.84
CA ASP A 134 10.86 7.13 -15.23
C ASP A 134 9.99 8.32 -15.62
N LEU A 135 8.74 8.38 -15.14
CA LEU A 135 7.85 9.53 -15.38
C LEU A 135 8.38 10.84 -14.78
N ILE A 136 9.09 10.78 -13.65
CA ILE A 136 9.66 11.98 -12.99
C ILE A 136 11.10 12.27 -13.43
N LYS A 137 11.76 11.36 -14.13
CA LYS A 137 13.13 11.54 -14.61
C LYS A 137 13.24 12.80 -15.46
N GLY A 138 14.18 13.67 -15.12
CA GLY A 138 14.37 14.97 -15.78
C GLY A 138 13.41 16.07 -15.34
N ARG A 139 12.43 15.78 -14.47
CA ARG A 139 11.53 16.79 -13.89
C ARG A 139 12.07 17.24 -12.54
N SER A 140 12.96 18.24 -12.54
CA SER A 140 13.67 18.72 -11.34
C SER A 140 12.78 19.07 -10.13
N ARG A 141 11.51 19.41 -10.37
CA ARG A 141 10.50 19.71 -9.35
C ARG A 141 10.03 18.49 -8.55
N TYR A 142 10.28 17.28 -9.03
CA TYR A 142 9.86 16.04 -8.37
C TYR A 142 11.07 15.22 -7.98
N LYS A 143 11.08 14.75 -6.74
CA LYS A 143 12.10 13.88 -6.17
C LYS A 143 11.42 12.78 -5.36
N VAL A 144 12.14 11.71 -5.06
CA VAL A 144 11.64 10.68 -4.14
C VAL A 144 12.73 10.33 -3.15
N ASP A 145 13.57 11.29 -2.82
CA ASP A 145 14.57 11.11 -1.79
C ASP A 145 13.90 11.28 -0.41
N SER A 146 13.99 10.27 0.44
CA SER A 146 13.21 10.20 1.68
C SER A 146 14.04 9.73 2.86
N GLN A 147 13.82 10.39 3.99
CA GLN A 147 14.40 10.01 5.28
C GLN A 147 13.51 8.98 5.99
N PHE A 148 12.22 8.96 5.67
CA PHE A 148 11.29 7.96 6.17
C PHE A 148 10.50 7.34 5.03
N VAL A 149 10.38 6.02 5.05
CA VAL A 149 9.59 5.28 4.07
C VAL A 149 8.69 4.28 4.76
N LYS A 150 7.38 4.36 4.52
CA LYS A 150 6.49 3.22 4.72
C LYS A 150 6.70 2.26 3.56
N VAL A 151 7.34 1.14 3.84
CA VAL A 151 7.71 0.13 2.85
C VAL A 151 6.45 -0.46 2.22
N SER A 152 6.48 -0.61 0.89
CA SER A 152 5.35 -1.11 0.12
C SER A 152 4.97 -2.54 0.51
N HIS A 153 3.67 -2.81 0.54
CA HIS A 153 3.09 -4.15 0.61
C HIS A 153 3.72 -5.02 1.71
N HIS A 154 3.80 -4.47 2.91
CA HIS A 154 4.33 -5.17 4.09
C HIS A 154 5.81 -5.59 4.00
N GLY A 155 6.57 -5.07 3.03
CA GLY A 155 7.94 -5.51 2.74
C GLY A 155 8.01 -6.71 1.80
N SER A 156 7.01 -6.88 0.93
CA SER A 156 7.03 -7.91 -0.12
C SER A 156 8.18 -7.68 -1.10
N LYS A 157 8.92 -8.75 -1.45
CA LYS A 157 9.98 -8.71 -2.47
C LYS A 157 9.47 -8.26 -3.84
N ASN A 158 8.20 -8.54 -4.17
CA ASN A 158 7.59 -8.10 -5.42
C ASN A 158 7.37 -6.58 -5.48
N SER A 159 7.58 -5.89 -4.36
CA SER A 159 7.44 -4.44 -4.19
C SER A 159 8.77 -3.76 -3.88
N SER A 160 9.88 -4.48 -4.00
CA SER A 160 11.22 -4.02 -3.62
C SER A 160 12.23 -4.37 -4.71
N ASP A 161 13.15 -3.45 -4.98
CA ASP A 161 14.27 -3.62 -5.91
C ASP A 161 15.39 -2.67 -5.46
N ILE A 162 16.65 -3.05 -5.65
CA ILE A 162 17.80 -2.21 -5.29
C ILE A 162 17.75 -0.84 -5.98
N ILE A 163 17.27 -0.76 -7.22
CA ILE A 163 17.12 0.48 -7.99
C ILE A 163 16.11 1.40 -7.28
N ILE A 164 15.03 0.84 -6.74
CA ILE A 164 14.02 1.61 -6.02
C ILE A 164 14.64 2.25 -4.78
N TRP A 165 15.39 1.46 -4.01
CA TRP A 165 16.04 1.95 -2.81
C TRP A 165 17.17 2.93 -3.11
N ASP A 166 17.89 2.76 -4.22
CA ASP A 166 18.89 3.72 -4.68
C ASP A 166 18.30 5.08 -5.01
N HIS A 167 17.12 5.11 -5.62
CA HIS A 167 16.37 6.34 -5.85
C HIS A 167 15.89 6.98 -4.55
N ILE A 168 15.32 6.16 -3.64
CA ILE A 168 14.78 6.61 -2.35
C ILE A 168 15.85 7.21 -1.44
N THR A 169 17.03 6.60 -1.42
CA THR A 169 18.11 6.97 -0.49
C THR A 169 19.01 8.09 -1.02
N LYS A 170 18.74 8.62 -2.22
CA LYS A 170 19.60 9.57 -2.90
C LYS A 170 19.76 10.87 -2.09
N GLY A 171 21.01 11.22 -1.76
CA GLY A 171 21.32 12.49 -1.09
C GLY A 171 20.86 12.58 0.37
N GLN A 172 20.49 11.45 0.98
CA GLN A 172 20.15 11.38 2.40
C GLN A 172 21.41 11.14 3.23
N GLN A 173 21.28 11.26 4.56
CA GLN A 173 22.30 10.82 5.53
C GLN A 173 21.80 9.65 6.38
N SER A 174 20.47 9.53 6.50
CA SER A 174 19.81 8.47 7.23
C SER A 174 18.52 8.03 6.54
N LEU A 175 18.10 6.79 6.82
CA LEU A 175 16.82 6.24 6.39
C LEU A 175 16.13 5.51 7.54
N ILE A 176 14.84 5.77 7.74
CA ILE A 176 13.95 5.03 8.62
C ILE A 176 12.94 4.27 7.74
N ALA A 177 13.03 2.94 7.73
CA ALA A 177 12.11 2.09 6.98
C ALA A 177 11.05 1.50 7.91
N ALA A 178 9.79 1.91 7.73
CA ALA A 178 8.64 1.38 8.47
C ALA A 178 7.99 0.22 7.73
N ILE A 179 8.04 -0.97 8.33
CA ILE A 179 7.58 -2.24 7.77
C ILE A 179 6.50 -2.85 8.66
N SER A 180 5.27 -2.88 8.17
CA SER A 180 4.22 -3.66 8.81
C SER A 180 4.32 -5.13 8.39
N ALA A 181 4.51 -6.08 9.30
CA ALA A 181 4.56 -7.50 8.97
C ALA A 181 3.19 -8.04 8.54
N GLY A 182 3.21 -8.89 7.51
CA GLY A 182 2.01 -9.55 6.98
C GLY A 182 2.03 -11.03 7.31
N SER A 183 1.16 -11.49 8.22
CA SER A 183 1.14 -12.89 8.70
C SER A 183 0.69 -13.92 7.65
N LYS A 184 0.05 -13.49 6.56
CA LYS A 184 -0.46 -14.39 5.52
C LYS A 184 0.62 -14.84 4.54
N TYR A 185 1.61 -13.99 4.30
CA TYR A 185 2.60 -14.14 3.23
C TYR A 185 4.03 -14.15 3.77
N ASP A 186 4.19 -14.30 5.08
CA ASP A 186 5.50 -14.32 5.77
C ASP A 186 6.37 -13.10 5.46
N HIS A 187 5.74 -11.92 5.35
CA HIS A 187 6.42 -10.65 5.12
C HIS A 187 6.94 -10.01 6.43
N PRO A 188 8.04 -9.24 6.38
CA PRO A 188 8.81 -8.84 5.21
C PRO A 188 9.67 -9.97 4.64
N ASP A 189 9.87 -9.95 3.33
CA ASP A 189 10.82 -10.83 2.66
C ASP A 189 12.26 -10.38 2.98
N SER A 190 13.18 -11.32 3.20
CA SER A 190 14.60 -11.01 3.47
C SER A 190 15.23 -10.20 2.35
N GLU A 191 14.88 -10.50 1.09
CA GLU A 191 15.34 -9.78 -0.09
C GLU A 191 14.99 -8.28 -0.03
N THR A 192 13.82 -7.93 0.53
CA THR A 192 13.46 -6.52 0.72
C THR A 192 14.38 -5.85 1.73
N ILE A 193 14.69 -6.53 2.83
CA ILE A 193 15.60 -6.03 3.86
C ILE A 193 17.01 -5.88 3.28
N ASP A 194 17.48 -6.86 2.53
CA ASP A 194 18.79 -6.86 1.89
C ASP A 194 18.92 -5.71 0.90
N ASN A 195 17.90 -5.46 0.06
CA ASN A 195 17.88 -4.33 -0.86
C ASN A 195 17.96 -2.98 -0.13
N ILE A 196 17.24 -2.82 0.98
CA ILE A 196 17.30 -1.60 1.80
C ILE A 196 18.70 -1.42 2.41
N CYS A 197 19.20 -2.45 3.07
CA CYS A 197 20.53 -2.44 3.71
C CYS A 197 21.62 -2.14 2.68
N GLN A 198 21.62 -2.83 1.54
CA GLN A 198 22.61 -2.66 0.48
C GLN A 198 22.58 -1.24 -0.09
N ALA A 199 21.40 -0.66 -0.36
CA ALA A 199 21.28 0.70 -0.85
C ALA A 199 21.86 1.73 0.14
N CYS A 200 21.64 1.52 1.44
CA CYS A 200 22.17 2.36 2.51
C CYS A 200 23.69 2.19 2.66
N ILE A 201 24.20 0.96 2.71
CA ILE A 201 25.63 0.65 2.82
C ILE A 201 26.41 1.24 1.63
N ASN A 202 25.90 1.07 0.41
CA ASN A 202 26.52 1.61 -0.81
C ASN A 202 26.70 3.14 -0.78
N LYS A 203 25.91 3.84 0.04
CA LYS A 203 25.93 5.31 0.18
C LYS A 203 26.47 5.78 1.53
N GLY A 204 26.93 4.86 2.40
CA GLY A 204 27.39 5.20 3.74
C GLY A 204 26.30 5.80 4.63
N LEU A 205 25.04 5.40 4.44
CA LEU A 205 23.89 5.93 5.18
C LEU A 205 23.67 5.17 6.47
N ASN A 206 23.29 5.91 7.52
CA ASN A 206 22.69 5.30 8.69
C ASN A 206 21.28 4.80 8.34
N TYR A 207 20.86 3.68 8.91
CA TYR A 207 19.50 3.20 8.70
C TYR A 207 18.93 2.53 9.93
N SER A 208 17.61 2.61 10.07
CA SER A 208 16.87 1.89 11.10
C SER A 208 15.57 1.34 10.54
N PHE A 209 15.14 0.23 11.12
CA PHE A 209 13.87 -0.40 10.81
C PHE A 209 12.89 -0.19 11.96
N ILE A 210 11.70 0.31 11.62
CA ILE A 210 10.53 0.32 12.49
C ILE A 210 9.62 -0.79 12.00
N SER A 211 9.24 -1.72 12.87
CA SER A 211 8.31 -2.77 12.45
C SER A 211 7.16 -3.01 13.41
N THR A 212 6.10 -3.58 12.88
CA THR A 212 4.94 -4.04 13.65
C THR A 212 4.65 -5.49 13.30
N ASN A 213 4.20 -6.31 14.24
CA ASN A 213 3.74 -7.69 14.04
C ASN A 213 4.80 -8.71 13.59
N LEU A 214 6.10 -8.49 13.85
CA LEU A 214 7.15 -9.48 13.54
C LEU A 214 7.23 -10.56 14.62
N CYS A 215 7.46 -11.83 14.22
CA CYS A 215 7.89 -12.86 15.17
C CYS A 215 9.41 -12.79 15.42
N ASN A 216 9.85 -13.36 16.55
CA ASN A 216 11.25 -13.36 16.98
C ASN A 216 12.26 -13.83 15.90
N PRO A 217 11.96 -14.85 15.05
CA PRO A 217 12.84 -15.21 13.96
C PRO A 217 12.99 -14.10 12.90
N CYS A 218 11.88 -13.46 12.51
CA CYS A 218 11.91 -12.33 11.57
C CYS A 218 12.67 -11.13 12.16
N LEU A 219 12.56 -10.91 13.46
CA LEU A 219 13.32 -9.88 14.18
C LEU A 219 14.83 -10.14 14.14
N ALA A 220 15.25 -11.39 14.29
CA ALA A 220 16.67 -11.75 14.25
C ALA A 220 17.32 -11.40 12.89
N ASN A 221 16.56 -11.47 11.80
CA ASN A 221 17.04 -11.11 10.46
C ASN A 221 17.27 -9.60 10.27
N LEU A 222 16.69 -8.74 11.11
CA LEU A 222 16.87 -7.29 11.02
C LEU A 222 18.14 -6.78 11.72
N GLY A 223 18.85 -7.65 12.44
CA GLY A 223 20.07 -7.32 13.16
C GLY A 223 19.86 -6.29 14.29
N ASN A 224 20.95 -5.61 14.68
CA ASN A 224 20.94 -4.66 15.81
C ASN A 224 20.35 -3.28 15.46
N ASN A 225 20.04 -3.01 14.18
CA ASN A 225 19.53 -1.72 13.71
C ASN A 225 17.99 -1.66 13.72
N HIS A 226 17.38 -2.42 14.62
CA HIS A 226 15.95 -2.64 14.68
C HIS A 226 15.33 -2.11 15.96
N ILE A 227 14.16 -1.47 15.84
CA ILE A 227 13.33 -1.10 16.98
C ILE A 227 12.04 -1.91 16.91
N ASP A 228 11.93 -2.94 17.77
CA ASP A 228 10.70 -3.72 17.93
C ASP A 228 9.73 -3.03 18.90
N TYR A 229 8.63 -2.53 18.33
CA TYR A 229 7.58 -1.89 19.10
C TYR A 229 6.61 -2.89 19.75
N ASP A 230 6.49 -4.12 19.23
CA ASP A 230 5.60 -5.11 19.84
C ASP A 230 6.18 -5.70 21.13
N LEU A 231 7.49 -5.99 21.17
CA LEU A 231 8.16 -6.45 22.38
C LEU A 231 8.20 -5.37 23.48
N SER A 232 8.42 -4.11 23.11
CA SER A 232 8.43 -3.00 24.07
C SER A 232 7.03 -2.70 24.62
N LEU A 233 5.97 -2.85 23.81
CA LEU A 233 4.58 -2.73 24.27
C LEU A 233 4.09 -3.91 25.12
N LYS A 234 4.52 -5.15 24.82
CA LYS A 234 4.23 -6.33 25.68
C LYS A 234 4.80 -6.20 27.09
N LYS A 235 5.92 -5.48 27.25
CA LYS A 235 6.48 -5.14 28.58
C LYS A 235 5.69 -4.02 29.29
N LEU A 236 4.94 -3.20 28.55
CA LEU A 236 4.22 -2.01 29.04
C LEU A 236 2.75 -2.26 29.41
N ASN A 237 2.31 -3.52 29.60
CA ASN A 237 0.92 -3.94 29.86
C ASN A 237 0.13 -3.13 30.92
N LYS A 238 0.79 -2.35 31.79
CA LYS A 238 0.14 -1.46 32.77
C LYS A 238 -0.20 -0.07 32.19
N ILE A 239 0.63 0.48 31.29
CA ILE A 239 0.50 1.84 30.73
C ILE A 239 -0.44 1.88 29.51
N THR A 240 -0.48 0.80 28.72
CA THR A 240 -1.34 0.68 27.54
C THR A 240 -2.83 0.85 27.89
N SER A 241 -3.25 0.37 29.07
CA SER A 241 -4.64 0.53 29.55
C SER A 241 -5.04 1.98 29.87
N ILE A 242 -4.06 2.84 30.18
CA ILE A 242 -4.27 4.25 30.53
C ILE A 242 -4.33 5.10 29.25
N LEU A 243 -3.42 4.87 28.29
CA LEU A 243 -3.39 5.59 27.01
C LEU A 243 -4.62 5.29 26.12
N LEU A 244 -5.16 4.07 26.20
CA LEU A 244 -6.40 3.69 25.49
C LEU A 244 -7.64 4.46 25.98
N LYS A 245 -7.61 4.98 27.21
CA LYS A 245 -8.72 5.78 27.76
C LYS A 245 -8.64 7.23 27.29
N SER A 246 -7.44 7.77 27.07
CA SER A 246 -7.22 9.17 26.70
C SER A 246 -7.24 9.44 25.19
N SER A 247 -6.97 8.45 24.34
CA SER A 247 -6.96 8.62 22.87
C SER A 247 -8.34 8.57 22.20
N ARG A 248 -9.43 8.44 22.96
CA ARG A 248 -10.81 8.47 22.44
C ARG A 248 -11.19 9.88 21.97
N SER A 249 -10.77 10.27 20.78
CA SER A 249 -11.47 11.34 20.06
C SER A 249 -12.90 10.86 19.78
N LYS A 250 -13.90 11.63 20.23
CA LYS A 250 -15.33 11.26 20.11
C LYS A 250 -15.76 10.94 18.68
N HIS A 251 -15.08 11.51 17.67
CA HIS A 251 -15.38 11.26 16.26
C HIS A 251 -15.01 9.86 15.77
N TYR A 252 -13.88 9.30 16.20
CA TYR A 252 -13.43 7.99 15.71
C TYR A 252 -14.10 6.81 16.44
N ALA A 253 -14.48 6.98 17.70
CA ALA A 253 -15.21 5.96 18.45
C ALA A 253 -16.56 5.60 17.79
N ASN A 254 -17.25 6.58 17.21
CA ASN A 254 -18.50 6.35 16.49
C ASN A 254 -18.30 5.58 15.18
N TYR A 255 -17.20 5.84 14.46
CA TYR A 255 -16.86 5.13 13.22
C TYR A 255 -16.60 3.64 13.48
N VAL A 256 -15.81 3.32 14.51
CA VAL A 256 -15.50 1.92 14.90
C VAL A 256 -16.73 1.19 15.43
N ASN A 257 -17.53 1.82 16.30
CA ASN A 257 -18.73 1.20 16.86
C ASN A 257 -19.82 0.97 15.80
N SER A 258 -19.78 1.67 14.66
CA SER A 258 -20.70 1.47 13.55
C SER A 258 -20.32 0.32 12.60
N GLN A 259 -19.08 -0.18 12.69
CA GLN A 259 -18.56 -1.25 11.82
C GLN A 259 -18.56 -2.57 12.60
N ASN A 260 -19.66 -3.31 12.51
CA ASN A 260 -19.75 -4.66 13.06
C ASN A 260 -18.60 -5.53 12.48
N ASP A 261 -17.74 -6.04 13.36
CA ASP A 261 -16.59 -6.94 13.12
C ASP A 261 -15.32 -6.45 12.40
N PHE A 262 -15.30 -5.32 11.71
CA PHE A 262 -14.10 -4.88 10.96
C PHE A 262 -13.00 -4.19 11.77
N GLY A 263 -13.25 -3.85 13.04
CA GLY A 263 -12.31 -3.07 13.89
C GLY A 263 -11.43 -3.90 14.84
N LYS A 264 -11.57 -5.22 14.88
CA LYS A 264 -10.80 -6.07 15.81
C LYS A 264 -9.38 -6.28 15.28
N GLY A 265 -8.36 -5.84 16.03
CA GLY A 265 -6.95 -6.05 15.70
C GLY A 265 -6.26 -4.92 14.92
N LEU A 266 -6.87 -3.73 14.82
CA LEU A 266 -6.24 -2.58 14.18
C LEU A 266 -5.30 -1.89 15.18
N PHE A 267 -4.00 -1.95 14.91
CA PHE A 267 -3.02 -1.10 15.58
C PHE A 267 -2.83 0.16 14.75
N ALA A 268 -2.92 1.31 15.42
CA ALA A 268 -2.55 2.60 14.85
C ALA A 268 -1.34 3.11 15.62
N PHE A 269 -0.26 3.38 14.90
CA PHE A 269 0.96 3.96 15.46
C PHE A 269 1.01 5.43 15.07
N LYS A 270 1.29 6.29 16.04
CA LYS A 270 1.71 7.67 15.78
C LYS A 270 3.21 7.69 15.75
N ILE A 271 3.77 8.13 14.64
CA ILE A 271 5.20 8.40 14.51
C ILE A 271 5.36 9.91 14.57
N ASP A 272 5.85 10.38 15.70
CA ASP A 272 6.18 11.76 15.97
C ASP A 272 7.63 12.02 15.59
N PHE A 273 7.85 12.77 14.51
CA PHE A 273 9.18 13.21 14.12
C PHE A 273 9.52 14.49 14.87
N ASN A 274 10.63 14.48 15.62
CA ASN A 274 11.26 15.71 16.05
C ASN A 274 11.96 16.34 14.83
N LEU A 275 11.59 17.58 14.51
CA LEU A 275 12.10 18.27 13.32
C LEU A 275 13.55 18.73 13.49
N ASP A 276 14.05 18.85 14.71
CA ASP A 276 15.38 19.41 14.99
C ASP A 276 16.51 18.37 14.89
N ASP A 277 16.22 17.10 15.21
CA ASP A 277 17.23 16.03 15.28
C ASP A 277 16.85 14.78 14.46
N PHE A 278 15.71 14.82 13.76
CA PHE A 278 15.13 13.70 13.01
C PHE A 278 14.91 12.44 13.86
N ASN A 279 14.88 12.54 15.19
CA ASN A 279 14.51 11.43 16.03
C ASN A 279 13.01 11.19 15.90
N ALA A 280 12.66 10.02 15.36
CA ALA A 280 11.29 9.54 15.38
C ALA A 280 11.00 8.97 16.77
N THR A 281 10.12 9.63 17.49
CA THR A 281 9.46 9.06 18.67
C THR A 281 8.16 8.43 18.22
N THR A 282 7.81 7.27 18.74
CA THR A 282 6.54 6.61 18.39
C THR A 282 5.68 6.48 19.61
N SER A 283 4.41 6.81 19.49
CA SER A 283 3.40 6.54 20.49
C SER A 283 2.33 5.60 19.93
N LEU A 284 1.95 4.59 20.72
CA LEU A 284 0.81 3.75 20.37
C LEU A 284 -0.47 4.57 20.55
N LEU A 285 -1.22 4.79 19.48
CA LEU A 285 -2.50 5.50 19.56
C LEU A 285 -3.62 4.58 20.07
N TRP A 286 -3.60 3.30 19.64
CA TRP A 286 -4.71 2.38 19.89
C TRP A 286 -4.33 0.89 19.76
N ASN A 287 -5.01 0.05 20.54
CA ASN A 287 -4.92 -1.42 20.55
C ASN A 287 -6.33 -1.96 20.83
N VAL A 288 -6.92 -2.67 19.87
CA VAL A 288 -8.13 -3.46 20.10
C VAL A 288 -7.71 -4.91 20.30
N ASN A 289 -7.73 -5.36 21.56
CA ASN A 289 -7.62 -6.74 22.02
C ASN A 289 -7.21 -7.76 20.94
N VAL A 290 -5.91 -7.90 20.74
CA VAL A 290 -5.36 -9.00 19.97
C VAL A 290 -5.35 -10.25 20.83
N ARG A 291 -6.07 -11.29 20.39
CA ARG A 291 -5.79 -12.64 20.88
C ARG A 291 -4.39 -13.02 20.38
N PRO A 292 -3.46 -13.43 21.25
CA PRO A 292 -2.13 -13.85 20.82
C PRO A 292 -2.28 -15.01 19.83
N ASN A 293 -1.90 -14.77 18.57
CA ASN A 293 -1.80 -15.83 17.58
C ASN A 293 -0.50 -16.58 17.84
N SER A 294 -0.62 -17.85 18.23
CA SER A 294 0.46 -18.68 18.77
C SER A 294 1.29 -19.43 17.72
N SER A 295 1.22 -19.08 16.42
CA SER A 295 1.99 -19.78 15.39
C SER A 295 2.69 -18.82 14.42
N CYS A 296 3.98 -18.59 14.67
CA CYS A 296 4.93 -18.14 13.65
C CYS A 296 5.20 -19.35 12.75
N LYS A 297 4.89 -19.26 11.45
CA LYS A 297 4.94 -20.39 10.50
C LYS A 297 6.31 -20.65 9.88
N PHE A 298 7.37 -20.04 10.41
CA PHE A 298 8.74 -20.28 9.93
C PHE A 298 9.27 -21.69 10.27
N ASP A 299 8.58 -22.47 11.11
CA ASP A 299 8.85 -23.88 11.33
C ASP A 299 7.75 -24.77 10.71
N LYS A 300 8.06 -25.28 9.50
CA LYS A 300 7.64 -26.54 8.84
C LYS A 300 6.19 -27.08 8.99
N HIS A 301 5.68 -27.51 7.82
CA HIS A 301 4.65 -28.53 7.53
C HIS A 301 3.17 -28.23 7.84
N PHE A 302 2.37 -28.42 6.78
CA PHE A 302 0.93 -28.65 6.70
C PHE A 302 0.12 -28.65 8.02
N VAL A 303 -0.75 -27.64 8.18
CA VAL A 303 -2.12 -27.83 8.68
C VAL A 303 -3.04 -26.83 7.95
N LYS A 304 -4.21 -27.33 7.52
CA LYS A 304 -5.27 -26.64 6.74
C LYS A 304 -5.64 -25.23 7.27
N PRO A 305 -6.04 -24.29 6.41
CA PRO A 305 -6.44 -22.95 6.82
C PRO A 305 -7.85 -22.91 7.40
N VAL A 306 -8.01 -22.24 8.54
CA VAL A 306 -9.28 -21.63 8.96
C VAL A 306 -9.44 -20.34 8.18
N LYS A 307 -10.58 -20.18 7.51
CA LYS A 307 -10.95 -19.01 6.70
C LYS A 307 -11.22 -17.78 7.59
N ASP A 308 -10.91 -16.63 7.00
CA ASP A 308 -11.38 -15.28 7.31
C ASP A 308 -10.85 -14.58 8.57
N CYS A 309 -9.92 -13.64 8.35
CA CYS A 309 -9.77 -12.37 9.08
C CYS A 309 -8.85 -11.44 8.25
N TYR A 310 -9.39 -10.35 7.72
CA TYR A 310 -8.65 -9.31 6.99
C TYR A 310 -8.23 -8.22 7.97
N ASN A 311 -6.92 -8.05 8.21
CA ASN A 311 -6.40 -6.94 9.01
C ASN A 311 -5.71 -5.94 8.09
N ARG A 312 -6.21 -4.70 8.06
CA ARG A 312 -5.50 -3.54 7.49
C ARG A 312 -4.87 -2.75 8.63
N VAL A 313 -3.57 -2.49 8.55
CA VAL A 313 -2.86 -1.58 9.46
C VAL A 313 -2.74 -0.23 8.76
N ILE A 314 -3.26 0.81 9.39
CA ILE A 314 -2.98 2.19 8.99
C ILE A 314 -1.75 2.61 9.81
N LEU A 315 -0.58 2.48 9.18
CA LEU A 315 0.54 3.40 9.43
C LEU A 315 0.23 4.70 8.69
#